data_AF-A0A1S8ZP89-F1
#
_entry.id   AF-A0A1S8ZP89-F1
#
_cell.length_a   1.000
_cell.length_b   1.000
_cell.length_c   1.000
_cell.angle_alpha   90.00
_cell.angle_beta   90.00
_cell.angle_gamma   90.00
#
_symmetry.space_group_name_H-M   'P 1'
#
loop_
_entity.id
_entity.type
_entity.pdbx_description
1 polymer ?
#
loop_
_entity_poly.entity_id
_entity_poly.type
_entity_poly.pdbx_seq_one_letter_code
_entity_poly.pdbx_strand_id
1 'polypeptide(L)'
;MGQKQIQYKTFNQNDFEKNVVFNNVYNIWENNRSNWFSVSKDSATTAYFVDSRKYKGIINYGITFKSKKFRTFSFVEHLSMCFLKIEINKCNYNPKDSIAEIEGFVSANNDWGNNTFIKTKKIRSYVDLFLGEKTDTIRVCYLGKTINKDSVEVKLGNKEANEFTVLDTFPAFYFKNHQYYKTNLGDKQSFKIRGKVTKNSLLAFGSFATYSAIFDVGAMIFDPEKNKRKKIIQKENFDCIPLISNNKLIADIEKEKTQKEEINYYNYTKSAENYILNRQYGKAKEQYNLLAQNYPTLFARDIHNAVRCAVLSRDFKNAFTWGEQLALKGIELPYFNSKIFTSLRKNPEWKSFSIKYDSVCKNAQRKFNLNLKKEITNLLNEDQADYGLENRKNRKTLYETTERLTAKLIDLLKKEGYPSEEKIGSFTVKDTVLVSFPDFNVLIIHALQQKPDNLSALNELLAKSSNALEYDGKRQINNTMGEGSCFRIYKGNLYSSKGCGRNELEIRRISFKFSNPNGFIMEYGNFVVEAHDSKFPDEVDNDYKQRYNLIMKLTDDWEFYEK
;
A
#
# COMPACT_ATOMS: atom_id res chain seq x y z
N MET A 1 -64.90 6.34 -15.96
CA MET A 1 -63.44 6.29 -16.16
C MET A 1 -62.76 6.53 -14.82
N GLY A 2 -62.20 5.50 -14.19
CA GLY A 2 -61.52 5.65 -12.91
C GLY A 2 -60.22 6.44 -13.08
N GLN A 3 -60.09 7.58 -12.39
CA GLN A 3 -58.83 8.31 -12.34
C GLN A 3 -57.79 7.41 -11.67
N LYS A 4 -56.83 6.90 -12.46
CA LYS A 4 -55.65 6.20 -11.94
C LYS A 4 -54.97 7.16 -10.96
N GLN A 5 -55.03 6.86 -9.66
CA GLN A 5 -54.32 7.62 -8.66
C GLN A 5 -52.82 7.59 -9.02
N ILE A 6 -52.28 8.75 -9.35
CA ILE A 6 -50.85 8.91 -9.64
C ILE A 6 -50.13 8.66 -8.32
N GLN A 7 -49.45 7.52 -8.22
CA GLN A 7 -48.66 7.18 -7.04
C GLN A 7 -47.36 7.99 -7.03
N TYR A 8 -47.06 8.60 -5.88
CA TYR A 8 -45.76 9.22 -5.63
C TYR A 8 -44.67 8.15 -5.67
N LYS A 9 -43.55 8.46 -6.32
CA LYS A 9 -42.35 7.61 -6.23
C LYS A 9 -41.52 8.06 -5.03
N THR A 10 -41.13 7.13 -4.18
CA THR A 10 -40.30 7.37 -3.01
C THR A 10 -38.89 6.82 -3.25
N PHE A 11 -37.87 7.59 -2.88
CA PHE A 11 -36.47 7.18 -2.93
C PHE A 11 -35.84 7.26 -1.53
N ASN A 12 -34.87 6.40 -1.25
CA ASN A 12 -34.17 6.31 0.02
C ASN A 12 -32.65 6.55 -0.13
N GLN A 13 -31.91 6.53 0.97
CA GLN A 13 -30.45 6.71 1.00
C GLN A 13 -29.70 5.83 -0.02
N ASN A 14 -30.07 4.55 -0.17
CA ASN A 14 -29.37 3.64 -1.08
C ASN A 14 -29.52 4.06 -2.55
N ASP A 15 -30.64 4.68 -2.91
CA ASP A 15 -30.86 5.21 -4.26
C ASP A 15 -29.92 6.39 -4.55
N PHE A 16 -29.71 7.25 -3.56
CA PHE A 16 -28.75 8.36 -3.65
C PHE A 16 -27.31 7.84 -3.71
N GLU A 17 -26.93 6.88 -2.87
CA GLU A 17 -25.58 6.31 -2.87
C GLU A 17 -25.19 5.69 -4.22
N LYS A 18 -26.12 5.00 -4.90
CA LYS A 18 -25.92 4.48 -6.25
C LYS A 18 -25.74 5.57 -7.31
N ASN A 19 -26.21 6.79 -7.03
CA ASN A 19 -26.19 7.93 -7.94
C ASN A 19 -25.22 9.04 -7.52
N VAL A 20 -24.29 8.74 -6.60
CA VAL A 20 -23.20 9.67 -6.27
C VAL A 20 -22.29 9.88 -7.50
N VAL A 21 -21.97 11.14 -7.75
CA VAL A 21 -21.07 11.57 -8.83
C VAL A 21 -19.99 12.51 -8.29
N PHE A 22 -18.86 12.55 -9.00
CA PHE A 22 -17.75 13.48 -8.72
C PHE A 22 -17.16 13.43 -7.30
N ASN A 23 -17.01 12.22 -6.76
CA ASN A 23 -16.38 12.01 -5.46
C ASN A 23 -14.96 12.60 -5.41
N ASN A 24 -14.71 13.43 -4.40
CA ASN A 24 -13.41 14.03 -4.12
C ASN A 24 -12.88 14.91 -5.27
N VAL A 25 -13.79 15.53 -6.04
CA VAL A 25 -13.43 16.38 -7.18
C VAL A 25 -13.68 17.85 -6.85
N TYR A 26 -14.91 18.19 -6.48
CA TYR A 26 -15.34 19.58 -6.35
C TYR A 26 -15.37 20.05 -4.90
N ASN A 27 -15.09 21.34 -4.69
CA ASN A 27 -15.47 22.09 -3.51
C ASN A 27 -16.25 23.35 -3.87
N ILE A 28 -17.06 23.86 -2.94
CA ILE A 28 -17.83 25.08 -3.19
C ILE A 28 -16.99 26.33 -2.89
N TRP A 29 -17.03 27.29 -3.81
CA TRP A 29 -16.56 28.65 -3.63
C TRP A 29 -17.79 29.57 -3.56
N GLU A 30 -18.02 30.17 -2.40
CA GLU A 30 -19.20 30.99 -2.10
C GLU A 30 -19.19 32.36 -2.82
N ASN A 31 -20.36 33.01 -2.85
CA ASN A 31 -20.56 34.34 -3.44
C ASN A 31 -19.92 35.48 -2.66
N ASN A 32 -19.30 36.43 -3.38
CA ASN A 32 -18.62 37.61 -2.81
C ASN A 32 -17.59 37.26 -1.72
N ARG A 33 -17.24 35.99 -1.61
CA ARG A 33 -16.38 35.38 -0.60
C ARG A 33 -15.49 34.40 -1.30
N SER A 34 -14.42 34.12 -0.62
CA SER A 34 -13.17 33.91 -1.29
C SER A 34 -13.04 32.52 -1.92
N ASN A 35 -12.06 32.32 -2.80
CA ASN A 35 -11.36 31.03 -2.80
C ASN A 35 -10.71 30.85 -1.40
N TRP A 36 -9.80 29.90 -1.18
CA TRP A 36 -9.15 29.81 0.14
C TRP A 36 -8.50 31.15 0.62
N PHE A 37 -8.25 32.12 -0.29
CA PHE A 37 -7.49 33.35 -0.03
C PHE A 37 -8.01 34.67 -0.68
N SER A 38 -8.92 34.67 -1.67
CA SER A 38 -9.23 35.85 -2.53
C SER A 38 -10.70 36.23 -2.65
N VAL A 39 -11.05 37.52 -2.50
CA VAL A 39 -12.34 38.05 -2.99
C VAL A 39 -12.25 38.16 -4.52
N SER A 40 -13.17 37.55 -5.26
CA SER A 40 -13.15 37.62 -6.73
C SER A 40 -13.40 39.06 -7.22
N LYS A 41 -12.74 39.46 -8.31
CA LYS A 41 -13.09 40.68 -9.06
C LYS A 41 -14.39 40.51 -9.85
N ASP A 42 -14.76 39.25 -10.12
CA ASP A 42 -15.96 38.92 -10.86
C ASP A 42 -17.16 39.20 -9.95
N SER A 43 -18.06 40.08 -10.37
CA SER A 43 -19.32 40.43 -9.69
C SER A 43 -20.34 39.28 -9.66
N ALA A 44 -19.88 38.04 -9.85
CA ALA A 44 -20.73 36.86 -9.92
C ALA A 44 -21.37 36.59 -8.56
N THR A 45 -22.69 36.69 -8.53
CA THR A 45 -23.56 36.42 -7.37
C THR A 45 -24.03 34.96 -7.33
N THR A 46 -23.38 34.03 -8.03
CA THR A 46 -23.68 32.59 -7.94
C THR A 46 -22.53 31.76 -7.36
N ALA A 47 -22.82 30.78 -6.49
CA ALA A 47 -21.78 29.90 -5.95
C ALA A 47 -21.30 28.91 -7.03
N TYR A 48 -20.02 28.52 -6.96
CA TYR A 48 -19.41 27.63 -7.94
C TYR A 48 -18.82 26.40 -7.26
N PHE A 49 -18.97 25.25 -7.90
CA PHE A 49 -18.32 24.00 -7.54
C PHE A 49 -17.06 23.88 -8.39
N VAL A 50 -15.88 23.93 -7.78
CA VAL A 50 -14.58 24.06 -8.46
C VAL A 50 -13.75 22.80 -8.29
N ASP A 51 -13.18 22.28 -9.38
CA ASP A 51 -12.23 21.16 -9.36
C ASP A 51 -10.83 21.70 -9.03
N SER A 52 -10.51 21.68 -7.75
CA SER A 52 -9.29 22.28 -7.21
C SER A 52 -8.14 21.28 -7.07
N ARG A 53 -8.25 20.06 -7.62
CA ARG A 53 -7.20 19.02 -7.54
C ARG A 53 -5.86 19.43 -8.15
N LYS A 54 -5.87 20.43 -9.04
CA LYS A 54 -4.66 20.98 -9.67
C LYS A 54 -4.06 22.16 -8.91
N TYR A 55 -4.65 22.58 -7.79
CA TYR A 55 -4.16 23.70 -7.01
C TYR A 55 -2.80 23.38 -6.38
N LYS A 56 -1.80 24.22 -6.64
CA LYS A 56 -0.40 23.97 -6.26
C LYS A 56 0.01 24.61 -4.94
N GLY A 57 -0.76 25.54 -4.41
CA GLY A 57 -0.33 26.44 -3.32
C GLY A 57 0.35 27.71 -3.85
N ILE A 58 0.21 28.81 -3.11
CA ILE A 58 0.53 30.17 -3.55
C ILE A 58 1.99 30.31 -3.98
N ILE A 59 2.93 29.84 -3.16
CA ILE A 59 4.36 29.96 -3.48
C ILE A 59 4.75 29.08 -4.68
N ASN A 60 4.06 27.97 -4.90
CA ASN A 60 4.37 27.02 -5.98
C ASN A 60 3.88 27.52 -7.35
N TYR A 61 3.11 28.61 -7.39
CA TYR A 61 2.87 29.38 -8.62
C TYR A 61 4.01 30.36 -8.96
N GLY A 62 5.08 30.42 -8.16
CA GLY A 62 6.19 31.35 -8.35
C GLY A 62 5.97 32.71 -7.69
N ILE A 63 5.05 32.79 -6.71
CA ILE A 63 4.86 33.98 -5.88
C ILE A 63 6.03 34.09 -4.89
N THR A 64 6.58 35.29 -4.82
CA THR A 64 7.63 35.66 -3.87
C THR A 64 7.15 36.78 -2.97
N PHE A 65 7.57 36.71 -1.71
CA PHE A 65 7.22 37.69 -0.69
C PHE A 65 8.50 38.33 -0.16
N LYS A 66 8.52 39.66 -0.04
CA LYS A 66 9.67 40.41 0.50
C LYS A 66 9.21 41.46 1.49
N SER A 67 9.81 41.48 2.69
CA SER A 67 9.45 42.48 3.71
C SER A 67 9.92 43.87 3.27
N LYS A 68 9.01 44.83 3.21
CA LYS A 68 9.35 46.25 2.96
C LYS A 68 10.10 46.87 4.14
N LYS A 69 9.97 46.27 5.33
CA LYS A 69 10.61 46.71 6.58
C LYS A 69 11.80 45.85 7.00
N PHE A 70 12.31 44.99 6.09
CA PHE A 70 13.43 44.08 6.35
C PHE A 70 13.25 43.13 7.55
N ARG A 71 12.00 42.91 8.00
CA ARG A 71 11.69 41.92 9.04
C ARG A 71 11.59 40.53 8.43
N THR A 72 12.18 39.54 9.08
CA THR A 72 12.02 38.12 8.73
C THR A 72 10.57 37.69 9.01
N PHE A 73 9.97 36.95 8.09
CA PHE A 73 8.68 36.32 8.26
C PHE A 73 8.65 35.01 7.45
N SER A 74 7.73 34.13 7.82
CA SER A 74 7.47 32.89 7.11
C SER A 74 6.04 32.92 6.58
N PHE A 75 5.88 32.68 5.28
CA PHE A 75 4.58 32.36 4.71
C PHE A 75 4.39 30.84 4.79
N VAL A 76 3.30 30.39 5.39
CA VAL A 76 3.00 28.96 5.54
C VAL A 76 1.56 28.71 5.14
N GLU A 77 1.40 27.90 4.11
CA GLU A 77 0.12 27.40 3.64
C GLU A 77 -0.09 25.95 4.07
N HIS A 78 -1.24 25.73 4.70
CA HIS A 78 -1.79 24.41 5.01
C HIS A 78 -3.19 24.35 4.43
N LEU A 79 -3.47 23.31 3.65
CA LEU A 79 -4.77 23.10 3.06
C LEU A 79 -5.18 21.64 3.25
N SER A 80 -6.36 21.43 3.82
CA SER A 80 -6.98 20.12 3.96
C SER A 80 -8.44 20.19 3.54
N MET A 81 -9.00 19.07 3.09
CA MET A 81 -10.39 18.98 2.68
C MET A 81 -11.09 17.83 3.39
N CYS A 82 -12.19 18.14 4.07
CA CYS A 82 -12.99 17.17 4.82
C CYS A 82 -14.17 16.63 3.99
N PHE A 83 -14.88 15.65 4.52
CA PHE A 83 -16.07 15.08 3.88
C PHE A 83 -17.35 15.52 4.59
N LEU A 84 -18.40 15.75 3.81
CA LEU A 84 -19.77 15.84 4.33
C LEU A 84 -20.34 14.43 4.45
N LYS A 85 -21.08 14.18 5.53
CA LYS A 85 -21.93 13.00 5.68
C LYS A 85 -23.37 13.42 5.42
N ILE A 86 -23.98 12.80 4.42
CA ILE A 86 -25.36 13.08 4.00
C ILE A 86 -26.23 11.86 4.30
N GLU A 87 -27.28 12.06 5.09
CA GLU A 87 -28.29 11.06 5.44
C GLU A 87 -29.63 11.52 4.83
N ILE A 88 -30.09 10.84 3.79
CA ILE A 88 -31.39 11.09 3.15
C ILE A 88 -32.44 10.21 3.83
N ASN A 89 -33.36 10.84 4.56
CA ASN A 89 -34.45 10.12 5.20
C ASN A 89 -35.58 9.84 4.21
N LYS A 90 -35.88 10.84 3.37
CA LYS A 90 -37.07 10.81 2.52
C LYS A 90 -36.86 11.65 1.27
N CYS A 91 -37.21 11.08 0.13
CA CYS A 91 -37.34 11.78 -1.14
C CYS A 91 -38.66 11.38 -1.80
N ASN A 92 -39.57 12.32 -1.92
CA ASN A 92 -40.86 12.14 -2.60
C ASN A 92 -40.82 12.84 -3.95
N TYR A 93 -41.08 12.10 -5.04
CA TYR A 93 -41.19 12.65 -6.38
C TYR A 93 -42.63 12.57 -6.90
N ASN A 94 -43.14 13.71 -7.35
CA ASN A 94 -44.41 13.83 -8.04
C ASN A 94 -44.18 13.88 -9.57
N PRO A 95 -44.59 12.84 -10.32
CA PRO A 95 -44.40 12.84 -11.77
C PRO A 95 -45.27 13.87 -12.50
N LYS A 96 -46.35 14.36 -11.89
CA LYS A 96 -47.30 15.29 -12.55
C LYS A 96 -46.67 16.67 -12.79
N ASP A 97 -45.95 17.19 -11.82
CA ASP A 97 -45.30 18.50 -11.85
C ASP A 97 -43.77 18.41 -11.92
N SER A 98 -43.24 17.18 -11.87
CA SER A 98 -41.81 16.89 -11.80
C SER A 98 -41.12 17.51 -10.58
N ILE A 99 -41.83 17.66 -9.46
CA ILE A 99 -41.28 18.19 -8.22
C ILE A 99 -40.77 17.05 -7.34
N ALA A 100 -39.54 17.18 -6.86
CA ALA A 100 -38.99 16.36 -5.78
C ALA A 100 -38.92 17.16 -4.48
N GLU A 101 -39.26 16.51 -3.37
CA GLU A 101 -39.12 17.00 -2.01
C GLU A 101 -38.16 16.07 -1.26
N ILE A 102 -37.01 16.59 -0.86
CA ILE A 102 -35.90 15.83 -0.28
C ILE A 102 -35.63 16.38 1.12
N GLU A 103 -35.64 15.50 2.11
CA GLU A 103 -35.34 15.84 3.50
C GLU A 103 -34.41 14.82 4.14
N GLY A 104 -33.59 15.30 5.06
CA GLY A 104 -32.53 14.50 5.64
C GLY A 104 -31.68 15.28 6.63
N PHE A 105 -30.49 14.75 6.88
CA PHE A 105 -29.48 15.37 7.72
C PHE A 105 -28.16 15.51 6.97
N VAL A 106 -27.47 16.61 7.25
CA VAL A 106 -26.07 16.79 6.87
C VAL A 106 -25.24 16.96 8.13
N SER A 107 -24.10 16.29 8.17
CA SER A 107 -23.08 16.54 9.16
C SER A 107 -21.71 16.69 8.52
N ALA A 108 -20.82 17.38 9.23
CA ALA A 108 -19.45 17.57 8.83
C ALA A 108 -18.57 17.59 10.07
N ASN A 109 -17.28 17.31 9.87
CA ASN A 109 -16.32 17.55 10.92
C ASN A 109 -16.21 19.07 11.19
N ASN A 110 -16.51 19.48 12.41
CA ASN A 110 -16.35 20.85 12.88
C ASN A 110 -14.90 21.19 13.24
N ASP A 111 -14.00 20.20 13.28
CA ASP A 111 -12.57 20.37 13.51
C ASP A 111 -11.84 20.78 12.23
N TRP A 112 -12.34 21.85 11.62
CA TRP A 112 -11.50 22.67 10.78
C TRP A 112 -10.24 23.01 11.57
N GLY A 113 -9.07 22.65 11.03
CA GLY A 113 -8.28 23.61 10.25
C GLY A 113 -8.05 24.98 10.88
N ASN A 114 -8.22 25.15 12.20
CA ASN A 114 -7.48 26.16 12.93
C ASN A 114 -6.04 25.83 12.58
N ASN A 115 -5.42 26.72 11.81
CA ASN A 115 -4.00 26.96 11.99
C ASN A 115 -3.83 27.02 13.51
N THR A 116 -3.31 25.97 14.15
CA THR A 116 -3.29 25.86 15.63
C THR A 116 -2.56 27.04 16.26
N PHE A 117 -1.84 27.80 15.43
CA PHE A 117 -1.21 29.07 15.70
C PHE A 117 -2.13 30.30 15.86
N ILE A 118 -3.38 30.31 15.35
CA ILE A 118 -4.25 31.50 15.43
C ILE A 118 -5.65 31.09 15.88
N LYS A 119 -5.90 31.18 17.20
CA LYS A 119 -7.25 31.05 17.81
C LYS A 119 -8.11 32.26 17.44
N THR A 120 -8.63 32.33 16.22
CA THR A 120 -9.70 33.28 15.89
C THR A 120 -11.07 32.76 16.31
N LYS A 121 -11.98 33.69 16.64
CA LYS A 121 -13.39 33.43 16.95
C LYS A 121 -13.99 32.47 15.91
N LYS A 122 -14.59 31.34 16.35
CA LYS A 122 -15.22 30.35 15.46
C LYS A 122 -16.17 31.05 14.48
N ILE A 123 -15.77 31.13 13.22
CA ILE A 123 -16.63 31.67 12.16
C ILE A 123 -17.73 30.64 11.93
N ARG A 124 -19.00 31.07 11.99
CA ARG A 124 -20.13 30.21 11.63
C ARG A 124 -19.95 29.79 10.17
N SER A 125 -19.74 28.49 9.97
CA SER A 125 -19.67 27.87 8.65
C SER A 125 -21.05 27.32 8.30
N TYR A 126 -21.34 27.24 7.00
CA TYR A 126 -22.63 26.77 6.50
C TYR A 126 -22.43 25.63 5.50
N VAL A 127 -23.49 24.86 5.31
CA VAL A 127 -23.64 23.95 4.18
C VAL A 127 -24.67 24.55 3.24
N ASP A 128 -24.25 24.76 2.00
CA ASP A 128 -25.09 25.22 0.91
C ASP A 128 -25.58 24.01 0.09
N LEU A 129 -26.89 23.98 -0.16
CA LEU A 129 -27.58 22.91 -0.87
C LEU A 129 -28.22 23.47 -2.13
N PHE A 130 -28.01 22.77 -3.24
CA PHE A 130 -28.53 23.15 -4.55
C PHE A 130 -29.25 21.99 -5.20
N LEU A 131 -30.43 22.26 -5.74
CA LEU A 131 -31.19 21.32 -6.57
C LEU A 131 -31.54 22.00 -7.89
N GLY A 132 -30.99 21.50 -9.00
CA GLY A 132 -31.24 22.06 -10.33
C GLY A 132 -30.27 21.55 -11.39
N GLU A 133 -30.17 22.24 -12.51
CA GLU A 133 -29.30 21.85 -13.63
C GLU A 133 -27.92 22.51 -13.52
N LYS A 134 -26.85 21.72 -13.72
CA LYS A 134 -25.49 22.25 -13.76
C LYS A 134 -25.21 22.97 -15.07
N THR A 135 -24.42 24.03 -15.00
CA THR A 135 -23.78 24.70 -16.13
C THR A 135 -22.27 24.68 -15.91
N ASP A 136 -21.56 23.97 -16.77
CA ASP A 136 -20.10 23.91 -16.73
C ASP A 136 -19.49 25.28 -17.09
N THR A 137 -18.35 25.57 -16.50
CA THR A 137 -17.63 26.82 -16.66
C THR A 137 -16.17 26.64 -16.23
N ILE A 138 -15.43 27.74 -16.22
CA ILE A 138 -14.08 27.81 -15.68
C ILE A 138 -14.07 28.89 -14.60
N ARG A 139 -13.38 28.64 -13.49
CA ARG A 139 -13.16 29.63 -12.45
C ARG A 139 -11.69 30.00 -12.35
N VAL A 140 -11.44 31.30 -12.27
CA VAL A 140 -10.10 31.86 -12.10
C VAL A 140 -9.72 31.80 -10.63
N CYS A 141 -8.51 31.32 -10.36
CA CYS A 141 -7.89 31.37 -9.05
C CYS A 141 -7.02 32.61 -8.96
N TYR A 142 -7.39 33.54 -8.08
CA TYR A 142 -6.62 34.74 -7.81
C TYR A 142 -5.76 34.56 -6.56
N LEU A 143 -4.67 35.34 -6.47
CA LEU A 143 -3.76 35.37 -5.32
C LEU A 143 -4.49 35.68 -4.01
N GLY A 144 -5.42 36.62 -4.03
CA GLY A 144 -6.17 37.03 -2.86
C GLY A 144 -5.43 37.89 -1.86
N LYS A 145 -6.12 38.23 -0.76
CA LYS A 145 -5.60 39.10 0.28
C LYS A 145 -4.84 38.27 1.31
N THR A 146 -3.68 37.79 0.90
CA THR A 146 -2.88 36.83 1.68
C THR A 146 -2.01 37.50 2.75
N ILE A 147 -1.65 38.77 2.55
CA ILE A 147 -0.72 39.50 3.43
C ILE A 147 -1.02 41.00 3.48
N ASN A 148 -0.41 41.70 4.44
CA ASN A 148 -0.45 43.15 4.52
C ASN A 148 0.56 43.80 3.55
N LYS A 149 0.06 44.35 2.44
CA LYS A 149 0.86 45.01 1.39
C LYS A 149 1.63 46.25 1.84
N ASP A 150 1.22 46.89 2.94
CA ASP A 150 1.97 48.02 3.53
C ASP A 150 3.30 47.55 4.12
N SER A 151 3.38 46.27 4.48
CA SER A 151 4.55 45.66 5.11
C SER A 151 5.31 44.68 4.22
N VAL A 152 4.67 44.14 3.18
CA VAL A 152 5.25 43.07 2.35
C VAL A 152 4.99 43.34 0.88
N GLU A 153 6.05 43.31 0.08
CA GLU A 153 6.04 43.31 -1.39
C GLU A 153 5.75 41.90 -1.89
N VAL A 154 4.88 41.78 -2.91
CA VAL A 154 4.51 40.51 -3.53
C VAL A 154 4.81 40.56 -5.01
N LYS A 155 5.48 39.53 -5.53
CA LYS A 155 5.85 39.45 -6.93
C LYS A 155 5.53 38.09 -7.54
N LEU A 156 5.05 38.10 -8.78
CA LEU A 156 4.95 36.94 -9.66
C LEU A 156 5.88 37.15 -10.85
N GLY A 157 6.93 36.34 -10.99
CA GLY A 157 7.89 36.49 -12.09
C GLY A 157 8.48 37.91 -12.20
N ASN A 158 8.96 38.45 -11.06
CA ASN A 158 9.50 39.81 -10.89
C ASN A 158 8.52 40.98 -11.08
N LYS A 159 7.26 40.75 -11.47
CA LYS A 159 6.24 41.80 -11.57
C LYS A 159 5.47 41.91 -10.28
N GLU A 160 5.10 43.13 -9.89
CA GLU A 160 4.26 43.36 -8.71
C GLU A 160 2.92 42.62 -8.86
N ALA A 161 2.56 41.86 -7.83
CA ALA A 161 1.33 41.09 -7.78
C ALA A 161 0.35 41.70 -6.78
N ASN A 162 -0.93 41.67 -7.11
CA ASN A 162 -2.02 42.10 -6.25
C ASN A 162 -3.00 40.96 -6.01
N GLU A 163 -4.02 41.18 -5.17
CA GLU A 163 -5.03 40.19 -4.81
C GLU A 163 -5.83 39.66 -6.01
N PHE A 164 -5.80 40.37 -7.15
CA PHE A 164 -6.44 40.00 -8.41
C PHE A 164 -5.44 39.46 -9.45
N THR A 165 -4.18 39.22 -9.07
CA THR A 165 -3.25 38.49 -9.92
C THR A 165 -3.73 37.06 -10.09
N VAL A 166 -3.90 36.65 -11.35
CA VAL A 166 -4.33 35.31 -11.73
C VAL A 166 -3.19 34.32 -11.47
N LEU A 167 -3.48 33.28 -10.69
CA LEU A 167 -2.56 32.17 -10.42
C LEU A 167 -2.83 30.98 -11.34
N ASP A 168 -4.11 30.62 -11.53
CA ASP A 168 -4.51 29.50 -12.37
C ASP A 168 -6.00 29.60 -12.78
N THR A 169 -6.47 28.64 -13.57
CA THR A 169 -7.87 28.45 -13.92
C THR A 169 -8.29 27.00 -13.70
N PHE A 170 -9.49 26.80 -13.16
CA PHE A 170 -10.00 25.49 -12.78
C PHE A 170 -11.33 25.19 -13.46
N PRO A 171 -11.55 23.94 -13.91
CA PRO A 171 -12.88 23.49 -14.28
C PRO A 171 -13.85 23.70 -13.12
N ALA A 172 -15.03 24.21 -13.42
CA ALA A 172 -16.04 24.47 -12.42
C ALA A 172 -17.44 24.28 -13.00
N PHE A 173 -18.45 24.29 -12.15
CA PHE A 173 -19.83 24.45 -12.57
C PHE A 173 -20.63 25.25 -11.56
N TYR A 174 -21.77 25.78 -11.99
CA TYR A 174 -22.76 26.41 -11.13
C TYR A 174 -24.15 25.93 -11.51
N PHE A 175 -25.15 26.26 -10.71
CA PHE A 175 -26.52 25.87 -10.97
C PHE A 175 -27.33 27.02 -11.59
N LYS A 176 -28.01 26.76 -12.71
CA LYS A 176 -29.02 27.69 -13.28
C LYS A 176 -30.42 27.25 -12.84
N ASN A 177 -31.32 28.21 -12.63
CA ASN A 177 -32.74 27.96 -12.31
C ASN A 177 -32.93 26.92 -11.19
N HIS A 178 -32.21 27.10 -10.07
CA HIS A 178 -32.13 26.11 -9.01
C HIS A 178 -32.92 26.51 -7.78
N GLN A 179 -33.17 25.52 -6.94
CA GLN A 179 -33.60 25.72 -5.57
C GLN A 179 -32.38 25.71 -4.67
N TYR A 180 -32.38 26.59 -3.67
CA TYR A 180 -31.28 26.83 -2.77
C TYR A 180 -31.74 26.69 -1.33
N TYR A 181 -30.97 26.00 -0.51
CA TYR A 181 -31.17 25.89 0.92
C TYR A 181 -29.83 26.04 1.64
N LYS A 182 -29.84 26.69 2.81
CA LYS A 182 -28.65 26.95 3.61
C LYS A 182 -28.90 26.48 5.03
N THR A 183 -27.98 25.71 5.58
CA THR A 183 -28.00 25.31 7.00
C THR A 183 -26.64 25.49 7.66
N ASN A 184 -26.59 25.49 8.98
CA ASN A 184 -25.33 25.59 9.72
C ASN A 184 -24.48 24.34 9.49
N LEU A 185 -23.15 24.47 9.57
CA LEU A 185 -22.26 23.33 9.69
C LEU A 185 -22.29 22.82 11.15
N GLY A 186 -22.48 21.52 11.34
CA GLY A 186 -22.61 20.92 12.67
C GLY A 186 -22.63 19.39 12.67
N ASP A 187 -22.71 18.80 13.86
CA ASP A 187 -22.64 17.33 14.04
C ASP A 187 -23.83 16.59 13.43
N LYS A 188 -25.00 17.24 13.35
CA LYS A 188 -26.19 16.76 12.64
C LYS A 188 -27.18 17.90 12.44
N GLN A 189 -27.36 18.35 11.20
CA GLN A 189 -28.25 19.47 10.86
C GLN A 189 -29.29 19.01 9.86
N SER A 190 -30.57 19.25 10.17
CA SER A 190 -31.64 18.89 9.25
C SER A 190 -31.66 19.82 8.04
N PHE A 191 -32.09 19.27 6.92
CA PHE A 191 -32.36 20.05 5.73
C PHE A 191 -33.62 19.55 5.04
N LYS A 192 -34.25 20.47 4.29
CA LYS A 192 -35.39 20.18 3.44
C LYS A 192 -35.34 21.06 2.20
N ILE A 193 -35.34 20.46 1.03
CA ILE A 193 -35.30 21.16 -0.26
C ILE A 193 -36.37 20.59 -1.19
N ARG A 194 -37.10 21.49 -1.86
CA ARG A 194 -38.18 21.13 -2.79
C ARG A 194 -37.97 21.86 -4.09
N GLY A 195 -37.94 21.14 -5.23
CA GLY A 195 -37.69 21.75 -6.53
C GLY A 195 -38.08 20.89 -7.71
N LYS A 196 -38.19 21.52 -8.88
CA LYS A 196 -38.42 20.83 -10.15
C LYS A 196 -37.16 20.06 -10.55
N VAL A 197 -37.34 18.81 -10.96
CA VAL A 197 -36.27 17.90 -11.38
C VAL A 197 -36.47 17.50 -12.84
N THR A 198 -35.38 17.53 -13.59
CA THR A 198 -35.27 17.07 -14.97
C THR A 198 -34.25 15.95 -15.07
N LYS A 199 -34.13 15.32 -16.24
CA LYS A 199 -33.08 14.30 -16.51
C LYS A 199 -31.64 14.79 -16.29
N ASN A 200 -31.42 16.10 -16.22
CA ASN A 200 -30.10 16.73 -16.05
C ASN A 200 -29.91 17.35 -14.66
N SER A 201 -30.87 17.17 -13.76
CA SER A 201 -30.81 17.78 -12.44
C SER A 201 -29.85 17.06 -11.51
N LEU A 202 -29.08 17.82 -10.74
CA LEU A 202 -28.21 17.34 -9.67
C LEU A 202 -28.70 17.89 -8.33
N LEU A 203 -28.41 17.14 -7.26
CA LEU A 203 -28.44 17.61 -5.88
C LEU A 203 -26.99 17.74 -5.41
N ALA A 204 -26.58 18.92 -4.99
CA ALA A 204 -25.23 19.16 -4.50
C ALA A 204 -25.23 19.81 -3.11
N PHE A 205 -24.34 19.31 -2.26
CA PHE A 205 -24.03 19.87 -0.95
C PHE A 205 -22.59 20.36 -0.97
N GLY A 206 -22.34 21.57 -0.47
CA GLY A 206 -20.99 22.12 -0.40
C GLY A 206 -20.78 22.94 0.86
N SER A 207 -19.53 22.93 1.35
CA SER A 207 -19.03 23.90 2.32
C SER A 207 -17.58 24.27 1.98
N PHE A 208 -17.11 25.41 2.47
CA PHE A 208 -15.88 26.08 2.04
C PHE A 208 -14.58 25.23 2.11
N ALA A 209 -14.49 24.21 2.98
CA ALA A 209 -13.42 23.20 2.92
C ALA A 209 -13.92 21.79 3.16
N THR A 210 -15.04 21.48 2.52
CA THR A 210 -15.43 20.09 2.32
C THR A 210 -15.42 19.77 0.84
N TYR A 211 -15.14 18.51 0.53
CA TYR A 211 -15.52 17.98 -0.76
C TYR A 211 -17.04 18.02 -0.85
N SER A 212 -17.53 18.50 -1.98
CA SER A 212 -18.95 18.54 -2.26
C SER A 212 -19.51 17.13 -2.45
N ALA A 213 -20.66 16.86 -1.85
CA ALA A 213 -21.41 15.65 -2.10
C ALA A 213 -22.42 15.94 -3.23
N ILE A 214 -22.30 15.25 -4.36
CA ILE A 214 -23.11 15.51 -5.55
C ILE A 214 -23.80 14.22 -5.98
N PHE A 215 -25.11 14.31 -6.20
CA PHE A 215 -25.99 13.19 -6.56
C PHE A 215 -26.69 13.50 -7.89
N ASP A 216 -26.68 12.54 -8.82
CA ASP A 216 -27.37 12.62 -10.10
C ASP A 216 -28.85 12.22 -9.93
N VAL A 217 -29.64 13.13 -9.35
CA VAL A 217 -31.07 12.92 -9.08
C VAL A 217 -31.89 12.80 -10.38
N GLY A 218 -31.44 13.41 -11.47
CA GLY A 218 -32.03 13.25 -12.79
C GLY A 218 -31.92 11.81 -13.28
N ALA A 219 -30.72 11.23 -13.25
CA ALA A 219 -30.54 9.81 -13.56
C ALA A 219 -31.32 8.92 -12.60
N MET A 220 -31.26 9.18 -11.29
CA MET A 220 -31.99 8.40 -10.29
C MET A 220 -33.49 8.27 -10.59
N ILE A 221 -34.14 9.35 -11.06
CA ILE A 221 -35.58 9.39 -11.31
C ILE A 221 -35.95 8.94 -12.74
N PHE A 222 -35.18 9.36 -13.74
CA PHE A 222 -35.54 9.23 -15.15
C PHE A 222 -34.73 8.18 -15.92
N ASP A 223 -33.55 7.80 -15.44
CA ASP A 223 -32.65 6.82 -16.07
C ASP A 223 -31.84 6.04 -15.01
N PRO A 224 -32.52 5.17 -14.23
CA PRO A 224 -31.91 4.51 -13.08
C PRO A 224 -30.81 3.51 -13.47
N GLU A 225 -30.66 3.15 -14.74
CA GLU A 225 -29.60 2.25 -15.22
C GLU A 225 -28.25 2.97 -15.39
N LYS A 226 -28.26 4.29 -15.63
CA LYS A 226 -27.06 5.09 -15.96
C LYS A 226 -25.90 4.90 -14.98
N ASN A 227 -26.19 4.79 -13.68
CA ASN A 227 -25.17 4.75 -12.62
C ASN A 227 -25.04 3.40 -11.89
N LYS A 228 -25.81 2.36 -12.25
CA LYS A 228 -25.89 1.09 -11.51
C LYS A 228 -24.58 0.29 -11.36
N ARG A 229 -23.55 0.60 -12.17
CA ARG A 229 -22.28 -0.15 -12.19
C ARG A 229 -21.21 0.35 -11.22
N LYS A 230 -21.45 1.42 -10.47
CA LYS A 230 -20.44 1.94 -9.52
C LYS A 230 -20.53 1.18 -8.21
N LYS A 231 -19.45 0.45 -7.88
CA LYS A 231 -19.27 -0.20 -6.58
C LYS A 231 -19.40 0.88 -5.49
N ILE A 232 -20.35 0.70 -4.57
CA ILE A 232 -20.53 1.59 -3.42
C ILE A 232 -19.27 1.47 -2.57
N ILE A 233 -18.54 2.56 -2.43
CA ILE A 233 -17.40 2.64 -1.52
C ILE A 233 -17.96 3.20 -0.22
N GLN A 234 -18.17 2.34 0.78
CA GLN A 234 -18.46 2.79 2.14
C GLN A 234 -17.24 3.58 2.65
N LYS A 235 -17.46 4.85 2.98
CA LYS A 235 -16.44 5.70 3.61
C LYS A 235 -16.72 5.69 5.11
N GLU A 236 -15.81 5.09 5.87
CA GLU A 236 -16.05 4.89 7.31
C GLU A 236 -15.64 6.07 8.20
N ASN A 237 -14.87 7.07 7.73
CA ASN A 237 -14.37 8.13 8.62
C ASN A 237 -14.59 9.58 8.13
N PHE A 238 -14.77 10.46 9.12
CA PHE A 238 -14.85 11.94 9.03
C PHE A 238 -13.50 12.62 8.74
N ASP A 239 -12.55 11.89 8.16
CA ASP A 239 -11.16 12.32 8.08
C ASP A 239 -10.95 13.33 6.95
N CYS A 240 -10.27 14.42 7.28
CA CYS A 240 -9.84 15.40 6.31
C CYS A 240 -8.59 14.89 5.58
N ILE A 241 -8.54 15.08 4.26
CA ILE A 241 -7.36 14.75 3.46
C ILE A 241 -6.49 16.00 3.38
N PRO A 242 -5.24 15.97 3.88
CA PRO A 242 -4.30 17.06 3.65
C PRO A 242 -3.92 17.11 2.17
N LEU A 243 -3.97 18.31 1.59
CA LEU A 243 -3.58 18.57 0.20
C LEU A 243 -2.23 19.29 0.14
N ILE A 244 -2.03 20.27 1.02
CA ILE A 244 -0.80 21.05 1.15
C ILE A 244 -0.40 21.09 2.62
N SER A 245 0.88 20.84 2.90
CA SER A 245 1.46 21.00 4.23
C SER A 245 2.80 21.73 4.12
N ASN A 246 2.98 22.79 4.92
CA ASN A 246 4.18 23.62 4.89
C ASN A 246 4.55 24.10 3.47
N ASN A 247 3.54 24.56 2.72
CA ASN A 247 3.65 24.97 1.33
C ASN A 247 4.06 23.88 0.31
N LYS A 248 4.18 22.61 0.72
CA LYS A 248 4.44 21.50 -0.20
C LYS A 248 3.17 20.70 -0.47
N LEU A 249 2.99 20.28 -1.72
CA LEU A 249 1.94 19.32 -2.06
C LEU A 249 2.25 17.97 -1.38
N ILE A 250 1.24 17.35 -0.77
CA ILE A 250 1.41 16.04 -0.12
C ILE A 250 1.87 14.99 -1.14
N ALA A 251 1.34 15.02 -2.37
CA ALA A 251 1.76 14.12 -3.45
C ALA A 251 3.26 14.28 -3.80
N ASP A 252 3.78 15.50 -3.75
CA ASP A 252 5.21 15.75 -4.00
C ASP A 252 6.07 15.29 -2.81
N ILE A 253 5.61 15.47 -1.57
CA ILE A 253 6.28 14.92 -0.38
C ILE A 253 6.37 13.39 -0.45
N GLU A 254 5.28 12.73 -0.84
CA GLU A 254 5.25 11.27 -1.02
C GLU A 254 6.19 10.82 -2.14
N LYS A 255 6.24 11.57 -3.25
CA LYS A 255 7.17 11.32 -4.34
C LYS A 255 8.63 11.52 -3.91
N GLU A 256 8.94 12.61 -3.20
CA GLU A 256 10.27 12.88 -2.64
C GLU A 256 10.70 11.78 -1.64
N LYS A 257 9.79 11.31 -0.77
CA LYS A 257 10.04 10.19 0.14
C LYS A 257 10.36 8.90 -0.63
N THR A 258 9.63 8.65 -1.71
CA THR A 258 9.87 7.49 -2.57
C THR A 258 11.21 7.61 -3.33
N GLN A 259 11.66 8.83 -3.65
CA GLN A 259 12.94 9.09 -4.33
C GLN A 259 14.15 9.11 -3.39
N LYS A 260 13.96 9.33 -2.09
CA LYS A 260 15.02 9.36 -1.07
C LYS A 260 15.32 8.01 -0.42
N GLU A 261 14.58 6.95 -0.73
CA GLU A 261 14.99 5.60 -0.33
C GLU A 261 16.26 5.22 -1.09
N GLU A 262 17.41 5.25 -0.39
CA GLU A 262 18.68 4.75 -0.88
C GLU A 262 18.48 3.34 -1.46
N ILE A 263 18.72 3.19 -2.76
CA ILE A 263 18.57 1.92 -3.47
C ILE A 263 19.61 0.96 -2.90
N ASN A 264 19.19 0.08 -2.01
CA ASN A 264 20.03 -0.98 -1.45
C ASN A 264 19.71 -2.33 -2.12
N TYR A 265 20.46 -3.36 -1.73
CA TYR A 265 20.31 -4.75 -2.20
C TYR A 265 18.84 -5.19 -2.29
N TYR A 266 18.07 -4.91 -1.24
CA TYR A 266 16.69 -5.36 -1.10
C TYR A 266 15.70 -4.57 -1.95
N ASN A 267 16.06 -3.36 -2.39
CA ASN A 267 15.22 -2.58 -3.31
C ASN A 267 15.20 -3.22 -4.70
N TYR A 268 16.35 -3.72 -5.18
CA TYR A 268 16.43 -4.45 -6.45
C TYR A 268 15.67 -5.77 -6.39
N THR A 269 15.86 -6.57 -5.34
CA THR A 269 15.18 -7.87 -5.21
C THR A 269 13.68 -7.68 -5.06
N LYS A 270 13.21 -6.73 -4.23
CA LYS A 270 11.79 -6.38 -4.12
C LYS A 270 11.18 -5.96 -5.46
N SER A 271 11.90 -5.18 -6.25
CA SER A 271 11.45 -4.77 -7.59
C SER A 271 11.38 -5.96 -8.55
N ALA A 272 12.39 -6.83 -8.55
CA ALA A 272 12.42 -8.05 -9.35
C ALA A 272 11.26 -9.00 -8.98
N GLU A 273 11.03 -9.23 -7.70
CA GLU A 273 9.94 -10.06 -7.18
C GLU A 273 8.56 -9.50 -7.57
N ASN A 274 8.38 -8.18 -7.50
CA ASN A 274 7.15 -7.55 -7.99
C ASN A 274 6.94 -7.75 -9.50
N TYR A 275 8.00 -7.73 -10.30
CA TYR A 275 7.91 -8.07 -11.72
C TYR A 275 7.60 -9.57 -11.94
N ILE A 276 8.15 -10.48 -11.12
CA ILE A 276 7.82 -11.91 -11.15
C ILE A 276 6.33 -12.12 -10.85
N LEU A 277 5.78 -11.46 -9.83
CA LEU A 277 4.34 -11.51 -9.50
C LEU A 277 3.47 -11.06 -10.68
N ASN A 278 3.94 -10.08 -11.45
CA ASN A 278 3.27 -9.58 -12.65
C ASN A 278 3.62 -10.35 -13.93
N ARG A 279 4.36 -11.47 -13.83
CA ARG A 279 4.85 -12.29 -14.95
C ARG A 279 5.71 -11.52 -15.98
N GLN A 280 6.33 -10.42 -15.56
CA GLN A 280 7.22 -9.59 -16.38
C GLN A 280 8.68 -10.04 -16.24
N TYR A 281 8.97 -11.28 -16.68
CA TYR A 281 10.27 -11.92 -16.43
C TYR A 281 11.48 -11.18 -17.06
N GLY A 282 11.28 -10.50 -18.19
CA GLY A 282 12.33 -9.68 -18.81
C GLY A 282 12.77 -8.52 -17.91
N LYS A 283 11.81 -7.81 -17.31
CA LYS A 283 12.08 -6.71 -16.36
C LYS A 283 12.62 -7.23 -15.03
N ALA A 284 12.12 -8.37 -14.55
CA ALA A 284 12.66 -9.01 -13.35
C ALA A 284 14.15 -9.35 -13.51
N LYS A 285 14.52 -9.94 -14.66
CA LYS A 285 15.91 -10.21 -15.03
C LYS A 285 16.75 -8.93 -15.06
N GLU A 286 16.25 -7.84 -15.64
CA GLU A 286 16.98 -6.55 -15.65
C GLU A 286 17.29 -6.05 -14.24
N GLN A 287 16.36 -6.18 -13.29
CA GLN A 287 16.60 -5.82 -11.89
C GLN A 287 17.67 -6.71 -11.23
N TYR A 288 17.68 -8.01 -11.50
CA TYR A 288 18.75 -8.88 -11.02
C TYR A 288 20.10 -8.57 -11.68
N ASN A 289 20.12 -8.19 -12.96
CA ASN A 289 21.36 -7.78 -13.63
C ASN A 289 21.92 -6.49 -12.99
N LEU A 290 21.07 -5.52 -12.68
CA LEU A 290 21.47 -4.32 -11.92
C LEU A 290 21.99 -4.70 -10.53
N LEU A 291 21.35 -5.65 -9.85
CA LEU A 291 21.82 -6.15 -8.56
C LEU A 291 23.26 -6.70 -8.66
N ALA A 292 23.54 -7.57 -9.63
CA ALA A 292 24.89 -8.13 -9.85
C ALA A 292 25.95 -7.09 -10.23
N GLN A 293 25.55 -5.99 -10.87
CA GLN A 293 26.48 -4.89 -11.18
C GLN A 293 26.89 -4.09 -9.95
N ASN A 294 25.98 -3.95 -8.98
CA ASN A 294 26.18 -3.11 -7.80
C ASN A 294 26.70 -3.88 -6.59
N TYR A 295 26.53 -5.20 -6.54
CA TYR A 295 26.89 -6.03 -5.40
C TYR A 295 27.79 -7.19 -5.82
N PRO A 296 29.00 -7.32 -5.24
CA PRO A 296 29.91 -8.41 -5.55
C PRO A 296 29.44 -9.76 -4.99
N THR A 297 28.68 -9.72 -3.88
CA THR A 297 28.12 -10.90 -3.21
C THR A 297 26.62 -10.91 -3.35
N LEU A 298 26.05 -12.05 -3.78
CA LEU A 298 24.62 -12.24 -3.99
C LEU A 298 24.15 -13.51 -3.28
N PHE A 299 22.94 -13.53 -2.73
CA PHE A 299 22.39 -14.76 -2.16
C PHE A 299 21.98 -15.75 -3.26
N ALA A 300 22.15 -17.04 -3.01
CA ALA A 300 21.88 -18.11 -3.96
C ALA A 300 20.42 -18.11 -4.43
N ARG A 301 19.47 -17.70 -3.57
CA ARG A 301 18.06 -17.55 -3.96
C ARG A 301 17.83 -16.49 -5.02
N ASP A 302 18.58 -15.39 -4.98
CA ASP A 302 18.43 -14.28 -5.93
C ASP A 302 19.07 -14.69 -7.27
N ILE A 303 20.20 -15.39 -7.23
CA ILE A 303 20.80 -16.04 -8.41
C ILE A 303 19.81 -17.06 -9.02
N HIS A 304 19.22 -17.93 -8.19
CA HIS A 304 18.21 -18.92 -8.61
C HIS A 304 17.02 -18.26 -9.32
N ASN A 305 16.50 -17.17 -8.76
CA ASN A 305 15.43 -16.41 -9.40
C ASN A 305 15.89 -15.77 -10.72
N ALA A 306 17.11 -15.23 -10.76
CA ALA A 306 17.68 -14.59 -11.93
C ALA A 306 17.84 -15.57 -13.11
N VAL A 307 18.39 -16.77 -12.87
CA VAL A 307 18.48 -17.84 -13.90
C VAL A 307 17.09 -18.16 -14.45
N ARG A 308 16.10 -18.36 -13.57
CA ARG A 308 14.73 -18.70 -13.97
C ARG A 308 14.06 -17.58 -14.77
N CYS A 309 14.26 -16.32 -14.37
CA CYS A 309 13.77 -15.17 -15.13
C CYS A 309 14.41 -15.08 -16.52
N ALA A 310 15.73 -15.33 -16.62
CA ALA A 310 16.44 -15.34 -17.90
C ALA A 310 15.90 -16.44 -18.84
N VAL A 311 15.68 -17.66 -18.31
CA VAL A 311 15.11 -18.77 -19.09
C VAL A 311 13.70 -18.47 -19.56
N LEU A 312 12.82 -17.96 -18.69
CA LEU A 312 11.43 -17.63 -19.06
C LEU A 312 11.34 -16.44 -20.03
N SER A 313 12.32 -15.54 -20.02
CA SER A 313 12.45 -14.45 -21.00
C SER A 313 13.24 -14.84 -22.26
N ARG A 314 13.61 -16.12 -22.40
CA ARG A 314 14.40 -16.67 -23.52
C ARG A 314 15.77 -16.03 -23.73
N ASP A 315 16.32 -15.43 -22.67
CA ASP A 315 17.67 -14.87 -22.65
C ASP A 315 18.66 -15.92 -22.15
N PHE A 316 18.98 -16.89 -23.01
CA PHE A 316 19.82 -18.02 -22.64
C PHE A 316 21.26 -17.63 -22.31
N LYS A 317 21.77 -16.56 -22.93
CA LYS A 317 23.10 -16.02 -22.61
C LYS A 317 23.18 -15.63 -21.14
N ASN A 318 22.23 -14.81 -20.67
CA ASN A 318 22.18 -14.46 -19.25
C ASN A 318 21.85 -15.68 -18.37
N ALA A 319 21.02 -16.62 -18.84
CA ALA A 319 20.74 -17.84 -18.09
C ALA A 319 22.00 -18.67 -17.82
N PHE A 320 22.90 -18.81 -18.79
CA PHE A 320 24.18 -19.48 -18.60
C PHE A 320 25.09 -18.70 -17.65
N THR A 321 25.19 -17.37 -17.79
CA THR A 321 25.98 -16.53 -16.88
C THR A 321 25.52 -16.65 -15.43
N TRP A 322 24.21 -16.54 -15.20
CA TRP A 322 23.63 -16.73 -13.87
C TRP A 322 23.79 -18.17 -13.37
N GLY A 323 23.72 -19.15 -14.28
CA GLY A 323 24.00 -20.54 -13.97
C GLY A 323 25.41 -20.71 -13.41
N GLU A 324 26.42 -20.16 -14.07
CA GLU A 324 27.81 -20.21 -13.59
C GLU A 324 27.98 -19.57 -12.20
N GLN A 325 27.24 -18.49 -11.89
CA GLN A 325 27.24 -17.94 -10.53
C GLN A 325 26.63 -18.91 -9.50
N LEU A 326 25.61 -19.68 -9.88
CA LEU A 326 25.03 -20.70 -9.02
C LEU A 326 26.02 -21.85 -8.75
N ALA A 327 26.88 -22.18 -9.72
CA ALA A 327 27.96 -23.16 -9.52
C ALA A 327 28.98 -22.68 -8.47
N LEU A 328 29.25 -21.36 -8.39
CA LEU A 328 30.12 -20.79 -7.36
C LEU A 328 29.55 -20.97 -5.95
N LYS A 329 28.22 -21.10 -5.83
CA LYS A 329 27.52 -21.45 -4.59
C LYS A 329 27.57 -22.95 -4.26
N GLY A 330 28.21 -23.77 -5.11
CA GLY A 330 28.33 -25.21 -4.91
C GLY A 330 27.08 -26.01 -5.29
N ILE A 331 26.14 -25.40 -6.01
CA ILE A 331 24.98 -26.10 -6.56
C ILE A 331 25.43 -26.97 -7.73
N GLU A 332 25.01 -28.22 -7.73
CA GLU A 332 25.45 -29.21 -8.70
C GLU A 332 24.58 -29.19 -9.97
N LEU A 333 25.14 -29.67 -11.08
CA LEU A 333 24.48 -29.69 -12.39
C LEU A 333 23.08 -30.35 -12.40
N PRO A 334 22.77 -31.39 -11.60
CA PRO A 334 21.42 -31.95 -11.49
C PRO A 334 20.31 -30.93 -11.19
N TYR A 335 20.64 -29.75 -10.64
CA TYR A 335 19.71 -28.62 -10.48
C TYR A 335 18.95 -28.28 -11.78
N PHE A 336 19.62 -28.38 -12.92
CA PHE A 336 19.04 -28.09 -14.22
C PHE A 336 18.11 -29.19 -14.77
N ASN A 337 17.91 -30.28 -14.03
CA ASN A 337 16.92 -31.30 -14.37
C ASN A 337 15.48 -30.81 -14.14
N SER A 338 15.28 -29.71 -13.40
CA SER A 338 13.97 -29.09 -13.23
C SER A 338 13.32 -28.74 -14.58
N LYS A 339 12.00 -28.95 -14.70
CA LYS A 339 11.23 -28.79 -15.94
C LYS A 339 11.42 -27.42 -16.62
N ILE A 340 11.59 -26.36 -15.84
CA ILE A 340 11.78 -24.99 -16.34
C ILE A 340 13.00 -24.87 -17.27
N PHE A 341 14.04 -25.69 -17.07
CA PHE A 341 15.29 -25.63 -17.81
C PHE A 341 15.29 -26.47 -19.08
N THR A 342 14.17 -27.09 -19.45
CA THR A 342 14.09 -27.96 -20.63
C THR A 342 14.52 -27.25 -21.91
N SER A 343 14.15 -25.97 -22.09
CA SER A 343 14.57 -25.17 -23.25
C SER A 343 16.05 -24.82 -23.21
N LEU A 344 16.58 -24.52 -22.02
CA LEU A 344 18.01 -24.22 -21.83
C LEU A 344 18.87 -25.44 -22.17
N ARG A 345 18.46 -26.64 -21.74
CA ARG A 345 19.18 -27.90 -22.03
C ARG A 345 19.16 -28.32 -23.51
N LYS A 346 18.20 -27.82 -24.28
CA LYS A 346 18.13 -28.02 -25.75
C LYS A 346 18.96 -27.02 -26.54
N ASN A 347 19.50 -25.99 -25.89
CA ASN A 347 20.33 -24.99 -26.55
C ASN A 347 21.69 -25.61 -26.97
N PRO A 348 22.22 -25.31 -28.16
CA PRO A 348 23.52 -25.84 -28.61
C PRO A 348 24.69 -25.58 -27.66
N GLU A 349 24.67 -24.46 -26.92
CA GLU A 349 25.70 -24.09 -25.95
C GLU A 349 25.64 -24.91 -24.65
N TRP A 350 24.58 -25.70 -24.44
CA TRP A 350 24.39 -26.50 -23.22
C TRP A 350 25.56 -27.43 -22.94
N LYS A 351 26.10 -28.10 -23.98
CA LYS A 351 27.21 -29.05 -23.81
C LYS A 351 28.49 -28.38 -23.31
N SER A 352 28.83 -27.22 -23.85
CA SER A 352 29.97 -26.43 -23.37
C SER A 352 29.72 -25.88 -21.98
N PHE A 353 28.50 -25.40 -21.72
CA PHE A 353 28.10 -24.88 -20.42
C PHE A 353 28.20 -25.96 -19.35
N SER A 354 27.67 -27.17 -19.55
CA SER A 354 27.64 -28.22 -18.51
C SER A 354 29.03 -28.66 -18.08
N ILE A 355 29.97 -28.77 -19.04
CA ILE A 355 31.37 -29.12 -18.75
C ILE A 355 32.05 -28.02 -17.93
N LYS A 356 31.86 -26.76 -18.34
CA LYS A 356 32.40 -25.60 -17.63
C LYS A 356 31.78 -25.48 -16.23
N TYR A 357 30.47 -25.64 -16.12
CA TYR A 357 29.71 -25.58 -14.88
C TYR A 357 30.25 -26.57 -13.85
N ASP A 358 30.41 -27.85 -14.24
CA ASP A 358 30.95 -28.89 -13.34
C ASP A 358 32.36 -28.56 -12.85
N SER A 359 33.20 -28.01 -13.74
CA SER A 359 34.55 -27.56 -13.37
C SER A 359 34.51 -26.42 -12.35
N VAL A 360 33.67 -25.41 -12.60
CA VAL A 360 33.48 -24.26 -11.70
C VAL A 360 32.95 -24.72 -10.34
N CYS A 361 31.93 -25.58 -10.32
CA CYS A 361 31.33 -26.12 -9.10
C CYS A 361 32.35 -26.90 -8.27
N LYS A 362 33.09 -27.83 -8.87
CA LYS A 362 34.14 -28.60 -8.18
C LYS A 362 35.24 -27.70 -7.61
N ASN A 363 35.63 -26.66 -8.35
CA ASN A 363 36.63 -25.70 -7.87
C ASN A 363 36.11 -24.84 -6.72
N ALA A 364 34.83 -24.46 -6.72
CA ALA A 364 34.19 -23.76 -5.61
C ALA A 364 34.12 -24.65 -4.36
N GLN A 365 33.62 -25.89 -4.51
CA GLN A 365 33.48 -26.85 -3.40
C GLN A 365 34.80 -27.14 -2.68
N ARG A 366 35.94 -27.15 -3.40
CA ARG A 366 37.28 -27.31 -2.79
C ARG A 366 37.69 -26.18 -1.85
N LYS A 367 37.09 -24.99 -1.99
CA LYS A 367 37.38 -23.82 -1.15
C LYS A 367 36.48 -23.74 0.08
N PHE A 368 35.45 -24.58 0.17
CA PHE A 368 34.51 -24.53 1.29
C PHE A 368 35.15 -25.03 2.58
N ASN A 369 34.80 -24.38 3.69
CA ASN A 369 35.22 -24.76 5.02
C ASN A 369 34.37 -25.94 5.51
N LEU A 370 34.80 -27.16 5.15
CA LEU A 370 34.12 -28.40 5.54
C LEU A 370 34.12 -28.62 7.05
N ASN A 371 35.11 -28.08 7.77
CA ASN A 371 35.16 -28.16 9.23
C ASN A 371 34.07 -27.29 9.86
N LEU A 372 33.92 -26.04 9.44
CA LEU A 372 32.83 -25.15 9.87
C LEU A 372 31.46 -25.79 9.59
N LYS A 373 31.28 -26.36 8.39
CA LYS A 373 30.04 -27.07 8.02
C LYS A 373 29.75 -28.24 8.96
N LYS A 374 30.77 -29.01 9.33
CA LYS A 374 30.64 -30.12 10.29
C LYS A 374 30.31 -29.62 11.69
N GLU A 375 30.99 -28.60 12.19
CA GLU A 375 30.76 -28.04 13.53
C GLU A 375 29.34 -27.48 13.66
N ILE A 376 28.86 -26.70 12.68
CA ILE A 376 27.49 -26.16 12.72
C ILE A 376 26.43 -27.26 12.60
N THR A 377 26.70 -28.33 11.82
CA THR A 377 25.80 -29.50 11.73
C THR A 377 25.74 -30.25 13.05
N ASN A 378 26.86 -30.37 13.78
CA ASN A 378 26.87 -30.98 15.10
C ASN A 378 26.03 -30.18 16.11
N LEU A 379 26.12 -28.83 16.08
CA LEU A 379 25.27 -27.97 16.91
C LEU A 379 23.79 -28.15 16.58
N LEU A 380 23.44 -28.23 15.28
CA LEU A 380 22.08 -28.51 14.83
C LEU A 380 21.58 -29.87 15.34
N ASN A 381 22.39 -30.93 15.21
CA ASN A 381 22.00 -32.26 15.69
C ASN A 381 21.78 -32.29 17.21
N GLU A 382 22.62 -31.58 17.97
CA GLU A 382 22.48 -31.45 19.41
C GLU A 382 21.21 -30.66 19.81
N ASP A 383 20.86 -29.62 19.05
CA ASP A 383 19.59 -28.88 19.22
C ASP A 383 18.38 -29.77 18.94
N GLN A 384 18.38 -30.44 17.79
CA GLN A 384 17.26 -31.27 17.34
C GLN A 384 17.08 -32.55 18.17
N ALA A 385 18.09 -32.98 18.92
CA ALA A 385 17.94 -34.07 19.89
C ALA A 385 16.93 -33.72 21.02
N ASP A 386 16.82 -32.45 21.38
CA ASP A 386 15.87 -31.97 22.40
C ASP A 386 14.64 -31.28 21.81
N TYR A 387 14.77 -30.60 20.67
CA TYR A 387 13.68 -29.87 20.01
C TYR A 387 12.87 -30.70 19.01
N GLY A 388 13.42 -31.82 18.53
CA GLY A 388 12.77 -32.66 17.53
C GLY A 388 11.39 -33.13 17.98
N LEU A 389 10.41 -33.13 17.07
CA LEU A 389 9.00 -33.40 17.40
C LEU A 389 8.79 -34.70 18.18
N GLU A 390 9.52 -35.76 17.82
CA GLU A 390 9.46 -37.07 18.47
C GLU A 390 10.08 -37.09 19.88
N ASN A 391 11.06 -36.21 20.13
CA ASN A 391 11.89 -36.23 21.33
C ASN A 391 11.72 -34.98 22.22
N ARG A 392 10.71 -34.15 21.92
CA ARG A 392 10.62 -32.79 22.45
C ARG A 392 10.63 -32.77 23.97
N LYS A 393 11.67 -32.15 24.54
CA LYS A 393 11.82 -32.03 25.99
C LYS A 393 10.91 -30.96 26.58
N ASN A 394 10.82 -30.94 27.91
CA ASN A 394 10.09 -29.91 28.63
C ASN A 394 10.76 -28.53 28.46
N ARG A 395 10.00 -27.46 28.74
CA ARG A 395 10.43 -26.07 28.54
C ARG A 395 11.75 -25.72 29.25
N LYS A 396 11.99 -26.24 30.45
CA LYS A 396 13.21 -25.94 31.21
C LYS A 396 14.44 -26.50 30.49
N THR A 397 14.38 -27.77 30.08
CA THR A 397 15.47 -28.40 29.32
C THR A 397 15.70 -27.71 27.97
N LEU A 398 14.64 -27.31 27.26
CA LEU A 398 14.78 -26.55 26.00
C LEU A 398 15.51 -25.21 26.21
N TYR A 399 15.20 -24.50 27.29
CA TYR A 399 15.90 -23.27 27.64
C TYR A 399 17.38 -23.52 27.95
N GLU A 400 17.70 -24.49 28.81
CA GLU A 400 19.08 -24.85 29.17
C GLU A 400 19.90 -25.27 27.94
N THR A 401 19.30 -26.06 27.04
CA THR A 401 19.91 -26.45 25.77
C THR A 401 20.15 -25.24 24.87
N THR A 402 19.18 -24.33 24.78
CA THR A 402 19.32 -23.11 23.97
C THR A 402 20.42 -22.20 24.49
N GLU A 403 20.51 -22.01 25.81
CA GLU A 403 21.55 -21.18 26.43
C GLU A 403 22.95 -21.71 26.12
N ARG A 404 23.16 -23.01 26.35
CA ARG A 404 24.42 -23.70 26.07
C ARG A 404 24.79 -23.68 24.58
N LEU A 405 23.84 -23.99 23.70
CA LEU A 405 24.09 -24.02 22.25
C LEU A 405 24.31 -22.63 21.66
N THR A 406 23.62 -21.61 22.18
CA THR A 406 23.86 -20.22 21.79
C THR A 406 25.27 -19.78 22.14
N ALA A 407 25.79 -20.20 23.31
CA ALA A 407 27.19 -19.93 23.68
C ALA A 407 28.17 -20.58 22.69
N LYS A 408 27.99 -21.88 22.39
CA LYS A 408 28.82 -22.58 21.39
C LYS A 408 28.73 -21.95 20.00
N LEU A 409 27.54 -21.51 19.59
CA LEU A 409 27.33 -20.83 18.31
C LEU A 409 28.07 -19.49 18.28
N ILE A 410 27.98 -18.69 19.33
CA ILE A 410 28.71 -17.41 19.44
C ILE A 410 30.21 -17.65 19.31
N ASP A 411 30.77 -18.65 20.00
CA ASP A 411 32.19 -18.97 19.93
C ASP A 411 32.61 -19.40 18.51
N LEU A 412 31.79 -20.24 17.87
CA LEU A 412 32.00 -20.65 16.47
C LEU A 412 31.99 -19.44 15.52
N LEU A 413 31.00 -18.55 15.67
CA LEU A 413 30.86 -17.34 14.85
C LEU A 413 32.00 -16.34 15.09
N LYS A 414 32.53 -16.24 16.31
CA LYS A 414 33.71 -15.41 16.60
C LYS A 414 34.97 -15.97 15.93
N LYS A 415 35.13 -17.30 15.93
CA LYS A 415 36.30 -18.00 15.40
C LYS A 415 36.31 -18.03 13.87
N GLU A 416 35.20 -18.41 13.25
CA GLU A 416 35.12 -18.74 11.81
C GLU A 416 34.27 -17.72 11.01
N GLY A 417 33.56 -16.82 11.70
CA GLY A 417 32.54 -15.95 11.11
C GLY A 417 31.24 -16.68 10.78
N TYR A 418 30.28 -15.99 10.17
CA TYR A 418 29.00 -16.62 9.80
C TYR A 418 29.20 -17.70 8.71
N PRO A 419 28.55 -18.88 8.84
CA PRO A 419 28.60 -19.96 7.85
C PRO A 419 27.78 -19.60 6.59
N SER A 420 28.26 -18.61 5.84
CA SER A 420 27.62 -18.11 4.63
C SER A 420 27.70 -19.10 3.47
N GLU A 421 26.90 -18.86 2.44
CA GLU A 421 26.93 -19.63 1.20
C GLU A 421 28.29 -19.58 0.49
N GLU A 422 29.07 -18.51 0.69
CA GLU A 422 30.45 -18.41 0.18
C GLU A 422 31.43 -19.31 0.93
N LYS A 423 31.16 -19.60 2.22
CA LYS A 423 32.05 -20.39 3.08
C LYS A 423 31.72 -21.87 3.10
N ILE A 424 30.44 -22.23 3.15
CA ILE A 424 30.01 -23.63 3.32
C ILE A 424 29.16 -24.15 2.16
N GLY A 425 28.89 -23.30 1.16
CA GLY A 425 28.04 -23.60 0.01
C GLY A 425 26.55 -23.52 0.31
N SER A 426 25.76 -23.50 -0.75
CA SER A 426 24.33 -23.76 -0.75
C SER A 426 24.06 -25.20 -1.18
N PHE A 427 22.87 -25.72 -0.91
CA PHE A 427 22.52 -27.09 -1.29
C PHE A 427 21.11 -27.17 -1.87
N THR A 428 20.86 -28.29 -2.54
CA THR A 428 19.54 -28.63 -3.08
C THR A 428 19.00 -29.88 -2.40
N VAL A 429 17.68 -29.99 -2.33
CA VAL A 429 16.96 -31.20 -1.94
C VAL A 429 16.35 -31.81 -3.20
N LYS A 430 16.39 -33.15 -3.29
CA LYS A 430 15.94 -33.91 -4.48
C LYS A 430 16.53 -33.34 -5.77
N ASP A 431 17.81 -32.97 -5.71
CA ASP A 431 18.66 -32.45 -6.78
C ASP A 431 18.23 -31.14 -7.46
N THR A 432 17.03 -30.62 -7.19
CA THR A 432 16.41 -29.57 -8.01
C THR A 432 15.79 -28.43 -7.22
N VAL A 433 15.62 -28.59 -5.91
CA VAL A 433 15.00 -27.60 -5.03
C VAL A 433 16.08 -26.93 -4.20
N LEU A 434 16.40 -25.67 -4.50
CA LEU A 434 17.35 -24.88 -3.71
C LEU A 434 16.80 -24.64 -2.30
N VAL A 435 17.62 -24.91 -1.28
CA VAL A 435 17.32 -24.55 0.10
C VAL A 435 17.83 -23.14 0.35
N SER A 436 16.90 -22.18 0.43
CA SER A 436 17.23 -20.76 0.63
C SER A 436 17.50 -20.38 2.08
N PHE A 437 17.17 -21.26 3.02
CA PHE A 437 17.39 -21.07 4.45
C PHE A 437 18.05 -22.34 4.99
N PRO A 438 19.35 -22.33 5.25
CA PRO A 438 20.03 -23.49 5.82
C PRO A 438 19.39 -23.94 7.13
N ASP A 439 19.31 -25.24 7.35
CA ASP A 439 18.59 -25.83 8.50
C ASP A 439 19.14 -25.35 9.85
N PHE A 440 20.45 -25.08 9.93
CA PHE A 440 21.07 -24.58 11.16
C PHE A 440 20.56 -23.19 11.59
N ASN A 441 19.85 -22.45 10.73
CA ASN A 441 19.20 -21.21 11.14
C ASN A 441 18.15 -21.43 12.24
N VAL A 442 17.68 -22.67 12.44
CA VAL A 442 16.82 -23.03 13.57
C VAL A 442 17.49 -22.73 14.93
N LEU A 443 18.81 -22.81 15.03
CA LEU A 443 19.56 -22.43 16.23
C LEU A 443 19.34 -20.95 16.57
N ILE A 444 19.32 -20.09 15.56
CA ILE A 444 19.06 -18.65 15.70
C ILE A 444 17.58 -18.43 16.08
N ILE A 445 16.67 -19.18 15.47
CA ILE A 445 15.23 -19.13 15.79
C ILE A 445 15.00 -19.45 17.27
N HIS A 446 15.55 -20.56 17.76
CA HIS A 446 15.40 -20.97 19.15
C HIS A 446 16.01 -19.95 20.11
N ALA A 447 17.19 -19.39 19.80
CA ALA A 447 17.78 -18.32 20.61
C ALA A 447 16.87 -17.09 20.70
N LEU A 448 16.27 -16.66 19.58
CA LEU A 448 15.33 -15.53 19.57
C LEU A 448 14.05 -15.81 20.38
N GLN A 449 13.56 -17.05 20.34
CA GLN A 449 12.35 -17.48 21.05
C GLN A 449 12.58 -17.61 22.57
N GLN A 450 13.67 -18.26 22.98
CA GLN A 450 13.96 -18.51 24.40
C GLN A 450 14.61 -17.34 25.11
N LYS A 451 15.25 -16.42 24.37
CA LYS A 451 15.94 -15.23 24.89
C LYS A 451 16.99 -15.56 25.97
N PRO A 452 18.01 -16.38 25.65
CA PRO A 452 19.09 -16.66 26.60
C PRO A 452 19.89 -15.39 26.89
N ASP A 453 20.62 -15.38 28.01
CA ASP A 453 21.37 -14.21 28.50
C ASP A 453 22.38 -13.64 27.48
N ASN A 454 22.96 -14.52 26.65
CA ASN A 454 23.96 -14.17 25.64
C ASN A 454 23.36 -13.77 24.28
N LEU A 455 22.03 -13.61 24.16
CA LEU A 455 21.36 -13.26 22.91
C LEU A 455 21.87 -11.94 22.31
N SER A 456 22.21 -10.94 23.13
CA SER A 456 22.74 -9.66 22.67
C SER A 456 24.04 -9.80 21.87
N ALA A 457 24.95 -10.66 22.34
CA ALA A 457 26.21 -10.96 21.67
C ALA A 457 25.99 -11.70 20.34
N LEU A 458 25.03 -12.63 20.29
CA LEU A 458 24.64 -13.27 19.04
C LEU A 458 24.09 -12.25 18.03
N ASN A 459 23.20 -11.35 18.48
CA ASN A 459 22.58 -10.34 17.62
C ASN A 459 23.62 -9.37 17.02
N GLU A 460 24.65 -8.99 17.76
CA GLU A 460 25.74 -8.15 17.25
C GLU A 460 26.51 -8.84 16.11
N LEU A 461 26.84 -10.13 16.28
CA LEU A 461 27.51 -10.94 15.25
C LEU A 461 26.62 -11.11 14.01
N LEU A 462 25.33 -11.36 14.20
CA LEU A 462 24.36 -11.49 13.10
C LEU A 462 24.15 -10.15 12.37
N ALA A 463 24.12 -9.02 13.07
CA ALA A 463 24.02 -7.70 12.45
C ALA A 463 25.24 -7.40 11.57
N LYS A 464 26.45 -7.70 12.06
CA LYS A 464 27.68 -7.58 11.27
C LYS A 464 27.63 -8.46 10.02
N SER A 465 27.19 -9.70 10.17
CA SER A 465 27.05 -10.66 9.07
C SER A 465 25.98 -10.23 8.07
N SER A 466 24.88 -9.61 8.54
CA SER A 466 23.84 -9.07 7.67
C SER A 466 24.30 -7.89 6.84
N ASN A 467 25.12 -7.01 7.41
CA ASN A 467 25.70 -5.88 6.69
C ASN A 467 26.70 -6.34 5.61
N ALA A 468 27.38 -7.46 5.85
CA ALA A 468 28.30 -8.09 4.90
C ALA A 468 27.59 -8.96 3.84
N LEU A 469 26.25 -9.05 3.85
CA LEU A 469 25.47 -9.95 2.99
C LEU A 469 25.86 -11.44 3.14
N GLU A 470 26.35 -11.82 4.32
CA GLU A 470 26.61 -13.22 4.68
C GLU A 470 25.37 -13.91 5.26
N TYR A 471 24.52 -13.12 5.94
CA TYR A 471 23.29 -13.55 6.60
C TYR A 471 22.12 -12.69 6.11
N ASP A 472 21.10 -13.28 5.51
CA ASP A 472 19.96 -12.51 4.99
C ASP A 472 18.94 -12.16 6.09
N GLY A 473 19.33 -11.33 7.06
CA GLY A 473 18.51 -10.99 8.22
C GLY A 473 17.15 -10.34 7.89
N LYS A 474 17.00 -9.68 6.73
CA LYS A 474 15.77 -8.94 6.39
C LYS A 474 14.65 -9.85 5.90
N ARG A 475 14.98 -10.86 5.09
CA ARG A 475 14.01 -11.75 4.44
C ARG A 475 14.06 -13.17 5.03
N GLN A 476 14.49 -13.31 6.29
CA GLN A 476 14.47 -14.57 7.03
C GLN A 476 13.05 -14.95 7.48
N ILE A 477 12.82 -16.25 7.61
CA ILE A 477 11.62 -16.84 8.21
C ILE A 477 11.46 -16.39 9.69
N ASN A 478 12.53 -15.91 10.32
CA ASN A 478 12.52 -15.43 11.71
C ASN A 478 11.61 -14.20 11.91
N ASN A 479 11.37 -13.40 10.86
CA ASN A 479 10.42 -12.27 10.90
C ASN A 479 8.96 -12.67 10.65
N THR A 480 8.70 -13.97 10.38
CA THR A 480 7.38 -14.57 10.16
C THR A 480 6.89 -15.37 11.38
N MET A 481 7.52 -15.24 12.56
CA MET A 481 6.95 -15.81 13.79
C MET A 481 5.63 -15.09 14.08
N GLY A 482 4.52 -15.80 13.87
CA GLY A 482 3.16 -15.32 13.66
C GLY A 482 2.48 -14.46 14.73
N GLU A 483 3.21 -13.98 15.74
CA GLU A 483 2.72 -13.04 16.74
C GLU A 483 2.47 -11.67 16.08
N GLY A 484 1.22 -11.44 15.67
CA GLY A 484 0.79 -10.17 15.05
C GLY A 484 0.58 -10.23 13.54
N SER A 485 0.70 -11.41 12.91
CA SER A 485 0.30 -11.54 11.51
C SER A 485 -1.21 -11.31 11.35
N CYS A 486 -1.56 -10.43 10.40
CA CYS A 486 -2.95 -10.22 9.99
C CYS A 486 -3.50 -11.37 9.17
N PHE A 487 -2.64 -12.20 8.58
CA PHE A 487 -3.02 -13.29 7.68
C PHE A 487 -2.80 -14.66 8.30
N ARG A 488 -3.78 -15.54 8.12
CA ARG A 488 -3.73 -16.93 8.59
C ARG A 488 -4.14 -17.89 7.49
N ILE A 489 -3.50 -19.05 7.47
CA ILE A 489 -3.81 -20.16 6.57
C ILE A 489 -4.35 -21.29 7.42
N TYR A 490 -5.58 -21.71 7.13
CA TYR A 490 -6.25 -22.76 7.87
C TYR A 490 -7.11 -23.60 6.91
N LYS A 491 -6.96 -24.93 6.93
CA LYS A 491 -7.59 -25.88 5.97
C LYS A 491 -7.37 -25.48 4.49
N GLY A 492 -6.18 -24.97 4.19
CA GLY A 492 -5.81 -24.50 2.84
C GLY A 492 -6.51 -23.22 2.40
N ASN A 493 -7.21 -22.50 3.29
CA ASN A 493 -7.82 -21.20 3.02
C ASN A 493 -6.97 -20.07 3.61
N LEU A 494 -6.89 -18.94 2.90
CA LEU A 494 -6.31 -17.70 3.40
C LEU A 494 -7.38 -16.85 4.06
N TYR A 495 -7.11 -16.41 5.28
CA TYR A 495 -7.95 -15.55 6.09
C TYR A 495 -7.21 -14.26 6.47
N SER A 496 -7.96 -13.17 6.65
CA SER A 496 -7.48 -11.94 7.31
C SER A 496 -8.21 -11.72 8.63
N SER A 497 -7.51 -11.33 9.69
CA SER A 497 -8.13 -10.89 10.94
C SER A 497 -9.09 -9.72 10.69
N LYS A 498 -10.28 -9.74 11.31
CA LYS A 498 -11.29 -8.66 11.17
C LYS A 498 -10.80 -7.30 11.69
N GLY A 499 -9.82 -7.29 12.60
CA GLY A 499 -9.19 -6.07 13.10
C GLY A 499 -8.07 -5.51 12.21
N CYS A 500 -7.74 -6.18 11.10
CA CYS A 500 -6.66 -5.79 10.22
C CYS A 500 -7.15 -5.14 8.92
N GLY A 501 -6.42 -4.13 8.44
CA GLY A 501 -6.60 -3.59 7.11
C GLY A 501 -6.24 -4.61 6.02
N ARG A 502 -6.82 -4.45 4.82
CA ARG A 502 -6.56 -5.32 3.68
C ARG A 502 -5.32 -4.87 2.92
N ASN A 503 -4.28 -5.72 2.88
CA ASN A 503 -3.06 -5.51 2.08
C ASN A 503 -3.06 -6.40 0.83
N GLU A 504 -3.46 -5.85 -0.32
CA GLU A 504 -3.57 -6.61 -1.57
C GLU A 504 -2.24 -7.15 -2.10
N LEU A 505 -1.13 -6.44 -1.87
CA LEU A 505 0.18 -6.90 -2.34
C LEU A 505 0.64 -8.13 -1.57
N GLU A 506 0.44 -8.13 -0.26
CA GLU A 506 0.77 -9.25 0.61
C GLU A 506 -0.11 -10.47 0.31
N ILE A 507 -1.42 -10.28 0.11
CA ILE A 507 -2.33 -11.36 -0.34
C ILE A 507 -1.83 -11.98 -1.65
N ARG A 508 -1.39 -11.18 -2.62
CA ARG A 508 -0.82 -11.69 -3.87
C ARG A 508 0.47 -12.47 -3.66
N ARG A 509 1.37 -12.01 -2.78
CA ARG A 509 2.61 -12.71 -2.43
C ARG A 509 2.33 -14.06 -1.77
N ILE A 510 1.43 -14.09 -0.79
CA ILE A 510 1.00 -15.32 -0.11
C ILE A 510 0.38 -16.27 -1.14
N SER A 511 -0.60 -15.82 -1.92
CA SER A 511 -1.25 -16.63 -2.94
C SER A 511 -0.26 -17.19 -3.97
N PHE A 512 0.73 -16.39 -4.37
CA PHE A 512 1.77 -16.83 -5.28
C PHE A 512 2.60 -17.99 -4.69
N LYS A 513 2.88 -18.02 -3.38
CA LYS A 513 3.61 -19.15 -2.75
C LYS A 513 2.99 -20.51 -3.08
N PHE A 514 1.66 -20.57 -3.09
CA PHE A 514 0.87 -21.78 -3.38
C PHE A 514 0.64 -22.01 -4.87
N SER A 515 0.85 -21.00 -5.69
CA SER A 515 0.67 -21.02 -7.14
C SER A 515 1.96 -20.63 -7.88
N ASN A 516 3.08 -21.22 -7.45
CA ASN A 516 4.42 -20.94 -7.96
C ASN A 516 4.91 -22.06 -8.90
N PRO A 517 4.38 -22.17 -10.14
CA PRO A 517 4.68 -23.28 -11.05
C PRO A 517 6.15 -23.32 -11.49
N ASN A 518 6.85 -22.20 -11.32
CA ASN A 518 8.22 -22.00 -11.76
C ASN A 518 9.21 -22.04 -10.60
N GLY A 519 8.79 -22.37 -9.38
CA GLY A 519 9.67 -22.57 -8.23
C GLY A 519 10.53 -21.36 -7.87
N PHE A 520 10.03 -20.14 -8.03
CA PHE A 520 10.72 -18.94 -7.53
C PHE A 520 10.84 -18.95 -6.00
N ILE A 521 11.79 -18.20 -5.45
CA ILE A 521 11.99 -18.07 -4.00
C ILE A 521 11.91 -16.59 -3.66
N MET A 522 10.78 -16.13 -3.11
CA MET A 522 10.52 -14.71 -2.87
C MET A 522 10.13 -14.46 -1.42
N GLU A 523 10.08 -13.19 -1.03
CA GLU A 523 9.46 -12.79 0.23
C GLU A 523 7.93 -12.89 0.11
N TYR A 524 7.35 -13.92 0.75
CA TYR A 524 5.92 -14.21 0.62
C TYR A 524 4.99 -13.40 1.55
N GLY A 525 5.55 -12.53 2.40
CA GLY A 525 4.80 -11.76 3.40
C GLY A 525 4.65 -12.48 4.74
N ASN A 526 3.94 -11.85 5.68
CA ASN A 526 3.73 -12.38 7.01
C ASN A 526 2.40 -13.14 7.09
N PHE A 527 2.46 -14.43 7.43
CA PHE A 527 1.28 -15.26 7.63
C PHE A 527 1.57 -16.42 8.58
N VAL A 528 0.53 -16.85 9.30
CA VAL A 528 0.58 -18.05 10.15
C VAL A 528 -0.10 -19.20 9.43
N VAL A 529 0.50 -20.38 9.47
CA VAL A 529 -0.19 -21.62 9.08
C VAL A 529 -0.63 -22.29 10.37
N GLU A 530 -1.94 -22.44 10.57
CA GLU A 530 -2.48 -23.15 11.72
C GLU A 530 -2.63 -24.63 11.40
N ALA A 531 -2.16 -25.48 12.32
CA ALA A 531 -2.42 -26.91 12.28
C ALA A 531 -3.92 -27.18 12.45
N HIS A 532 -4.42 -28.25 11.84
CA HIS A 532 -5.79 -28.66 12.05
C HIS A 532 -5.95 -29.32 13.41
N ASP A 533 -6.80 -28.73 14.27
CA ASP A 533 -7.24 -29.40 15.47
C ASP A 533 -8.31 -30.44 15.11
N SER A 534 -7.87 -31.70 14.98
CA SER A 534 -8.74 -32.83 14.69
C SER A 534 -9.62 -33.24 15.89
N LYS A 535 -9.32 -32.77 17.11
CA LYS A 535 -10.10 -33.10 18.30
C LYS A 535 -11.32 -32.21 18.46
N PHE A 536 -11.20 -30.93 18.10
CA PHE A 536 -12.28 -29.94 18.23
C PHE A 536 -12.48 -29.10 16.96
N PRO A 537 -12.76 -29.72 15.81
CA PRO A 537 -12.78 -29.03 14.52
C PRO A 537 -13.86 -27.93 14.45
N ASP A 538 -15.02 -28.15 15.07
CA ASP A 538 -16.14 -27.20 15.04
C ASP A 538 -15.85 -25.94 15.86
N GLU A 539 -15.12 -26.06 16.96
CA GLU A 539 -14.75 -24.92 17.81
C GLU A 539 -13.79 -23.99 17.07
N VAL A 540 -12.74 -24.56 16.45
CA VAL A 540 -11.77 -23.80 15.65
C VAL A 540 -12.43 -23.19 14.43
N ASP A 541 -13.29 -23.92 13.72
CA ASP A 541 -14.04 -23.39 12.58
C ASP A 541 -14.94 -22.21 12.98
N ASN A 542 -15.55 -22.26 14.17
CA ASN A 542 -16.35 -21.17 14.70
C ASN A 542 -15.51 -19.97 15.13
N ASP A 543 -14.36 -20.16 15.78
CA ASP A 543 -13.41 -19.07 16.08
C ASP A 543 -12.99 -18.35 14.79
N TYR A 544 -12.68 -19.12 13.74
CA TYR A 544 -12.30 -18.56 12.44
C TYR A 544 -13.42 -17.72 11.81
N LYS A 545 -14.67 -18.20 11.83
CA LYS A 545 -15.84 -17.43 11.35
C LYS A 545 -16.06 -16.15 12.16
N GLN A 546 -15.84 -16.20 13.47
CA GLN A 546 -16.07 -15.07 14.36
C GLN A 546 -14.99 -13.99 14.22
N ARG A 547 -13.71 -14.37 14.11
CA ARG A 547 -12.57 -13.45 14.22
C ARG A 547 -11.89 -13.09 12.90
N TYR A 548 -12.15 -13.86 11.84
CA TYR A 548 -11.46 -13.68 10.57
C TYR A 548 -12.44 -13.57 9.39
N ASN A 549 -11.98 -12.94 8.33
CA ASN A 549 -12.64 -12.89 7.04
C ASN A 549 -11.94 -13.84 6.07
N LEU A 550 -12.69 -14.73 5.43
CA LEU A 550 -12.17 -15.57 4.35
C LEU A 550 -11.78 -14.68 3.17
N ILE A 551 -10.56 -14.84 2.67
CA ILE A 551 -10.07 -14.13 1.48
C ILE A 551 -10.22 -15.03 0.25
N MET A 552 -9.61 -16.23 0.28
CA MET A 552 -9.65 -17.18 -0.83
C MET A 552 -9.17 -18.57 -0.41
N LYS A 553 -9.51 -19.59 -1.22
CA LYS A 553 -8.90 -20.93 -1.16
C LYS A 553 -7.51 -20.89 -1.83
N LEU A 554 -6.50 -21.44 -1.18
CA LEU A 554 -5.12 -21.51 -1.67
C LEU A 554 -4.76 -22.89 -2.23
N THR A 555 -5.16 -23.95 -1.52
CA THR A 555 -4.87 -25.34 -1.90
C THR A 555 -5.90 -26.29 -1.28
N ASP A 556 -6.17 -27.40 -1.96
CA ASP A 556 -6.94 -28.53 -1.42
C ASP A 556 -6.05 -29.51 -0.64
N ASP A 557 -4.75 -29.56 -0.97
CA ASP A 557 -3.75 -30.35 -0.28
C ASP A 557 -3.15 -29.54 0.88
N TRP A 558 -3.89 -29.45 1.99
CA TRP A 558 -3.47 -28.70 3.18
C TRP A 558 -2.83 -29.59 4.26
N GLU A 559 -3.01 -30.91 4.17
CA GLU A 559 -2.32 -31.90 5.03
C GLU A 559 -0.80 -31.89 4.82
N PHE A 560 -0.29 -31.26 3.75
CA PHE A 560 1.15 -31.08 3.52
C PHE A 560 1.87 -30.41 4.71
N TYR A 561 1.18 -29.57 5.49
CA TYR A 561 1.77 -28.94 6.68
C TYR A 561 1.82 -29.84 7.91
N GLU A 562 1.19 -31.00 7.85
CA GLU A 562 1.06 -31.97 8.96
C GLU A 562 1.93 -33.22 8.74
N LYS A 563 2.55 -33.34 7.57
CA LYS A 563 3.51 -34.39 7.19
C LYS A 563 4.92 -33.82 7.22
#